data_AF-A0A7X0RM37-F1
#
_entry.id   AF-A0A7X0RM37-F1
#
_cell.length_a   1.000
_cell.length_b   1.000
_cell.length_c   1.000
_cell.angle_alpha   90.00
_cell.angle_beta   90.00
_cell.angle_gamma   90.00
#
_symmetry.space_group_name_H-M   'P 1'
#
loop_
_entity.id
_entity.type
_entity.pdbx_description
1 polymer ?
#
loop_
_entity_poly.entity_id
_entity_poly.type
_entity_poly.pdbx_seq_one_letter_code
_entity_poly.pdbx_strand_id
1 'polypeptide(L)'
;MSTTTTRPTDGAVRDLPQLGLAALLAVTGGYTVYDASTLEVGFADPVGPRVFPYVVGAVLLVLAALLVLATLRGDRPEEEGGEDIDLTQPADWETVLKLVGVLVFTIATVGFLGWAITGAALFAGATWALGSRTLVRDVLIGAVLSVTSWYAFYVGLGIPLSPGLLDGVL
;
A
#
# COMPACT_ATOMS: atom_id res chain seq x y z
N MET A 1 13.50 32.01 45.19
CA MET A 1 12.37 32.72 44.56
C MET A 1 11.96 31.87 43.37
N SER A 2 10.89 31.08 43.52
CA SER A 2 10.48 30.03 42.59
C SER A 2 9.78 30.63 41.37
N THR A 3 10.34 30.44 40.19
CA THR A 3 9.69 30.81 38.92
C THR A 3 8.64 29.76 38.58
N THR A 4 7.39 30.04 38.94
CA THR A 4 6.22 29.31 38.45
C THR A 4 6.05 29.63 36.97
N THR A 5 6.56 28.76 36.09
CA THR A 5 6.19 28.77 34.67
C THR A 5 4.72 28.37 34.58
N THR A 6 3.84 29.36 34.47
CA THR A 6 2.45 29.15 34.09
C THR A 6 2.44 28.63 32.65
N ARG A 7 2.30 27.31 32.49
CA ARG A 7 2.04 26.68 31.20
C ARG A 7 0.73 27.29 30.67
N PRO A 8 0.67 27.81 29.43
CA PRO A 8 -0.59 28.26 28.85
C PRO A 8 -1.57 27.08 28.91
N THR A 9 -2.75 27.31 29.48
CA THR A 9 -3.88 26.41 29.32
C THR A 9 -4.28 26.47 27.85
N ASP A 10 -3.71 25.58 27.04
CA ASP A 10 -3.99 25.52 25.62
C ASP A 10 -5.42 24.98 25.44
N GLY A 11 -6.36 25.92 25.33
CA GLY A 11 -7.77 25.63 25.19
C GLY A 11 -8.02 24.98 23.85
N ALA A 12 -8.62 23.79 23.86
CA ALA A 12 -9.45 23.24 22.79
C ALA A 12 -8.96 23.50 21.35
N VAL A 13 -7.64 23.43 21.10
CA VAL A 13 -7.15 23.29 19.74
C VAL A 13 -7.59 21.89 19.34
N ARG A 14 -8.73 21.79 18.63
CA ARG A 14 -9.12 20.56 17.94
C ARG A 14 -7.87 20.07 17.24
N ASP A 15 -7.57 18.77 17.34
CA ASP A 15 -6.38 18.20 16.68
C ASP A 15 -6.55 18.30 15.15
N LEU A 16 -6.31 19.50 14.62
CA LEU A 16 -6.39 19.88 13.21
C LEU A 16 -5.56 18.93 12.34
N PRO A 17 -4.38 18.43 12.77
CA PRO A 17 -3.63 17.42 12.02
C PRO A 17 -4.41 16.11 11.86
N GLN A 18 -5.04 15.60 12.93
CA GLN A 18 -5.83 14.36 12.87
C GLN A 18 -7.07 14.52 11.99
N LEU A 19 -7.76 15.66 12.11
CA LEU A 19 -8.90 15.99 11.25
C LEU A 19 -8.46 16.16 9.79
N GLY A 20 -7.28 16.71 9.55
CA GLY A 20 -6.66 16.80 8.22
C GLY A 20 -6.38 15.42 7.62
N LEU A 21 -5.79 14.51 8.39
CA LEU A 21 -5.57 13.12 7.97
C LEU A 21 -6.90 12.40 7.72
N ALA A 22 -7.89 12.57 8.60
CA ALA A 22 -9.21 11.98 8.39
C ALA A 22 -9.89 12.52 7.12
N ALA A 23 -9.76 13.81 6.84
CA ALA A 23 -10.27 14.40 5.61
C ALA A 23 -9.56 13.85 4.37
N LEU A 24 -8.23 13.67 4.42
CA LEU A 24 -7.46 13.04 3.35
C LEU A 24 -7.96 11.61 3.09
N LEU A 25 -8.08 10.78 4.13
CA LEU A 25 -8.60 9.42 4.02
C LEU A 25 -10.01 9.39 3.44
N ALA A 26 -10.88 10.31 3.86
CA ALA A 26 -12.25 10.40 3.36
C ALA A 26 -12.31 10.81 1.89
N VAL A 27 -11.50 11.79 1.47
CA VAL A 27 -11.42 12.24 0.07
C VAL A 27 -10.87 11.13 -0.81
N THR A 28 -9.75 10.51 -0.42
CA THR A 28 -9.15 9.41 -1.19
C THR A 28 -10.09 8.21 -1.25
N GLY A 29 -10.66 7.78 -0.12
CA GLY A 29 -11.60 6.66 -0.09
C GLY A 29 -12.86 6.92 -0.89
N GLY A 30 -13.46 8.11 -0.78
CA GLY A 30 -14.62 8.53 -1.56
C GLY A 30 -14.32 8.60 -3.06
N TYR A 31 -13.15 9.13 -3.43
CA TYR A 31 -12.68 9.15 -4.82
C TYR A 31 -12.49 7.73 -5.36
N THR A 32 -11.87 6.82 -4.61
CA THR A 32 -11.69 5.42 -5.02
C THR A 32 -13.03 4.70 -5.22
N VAL A 33 -14.03 4.94 -4.35
CA VAL A 33 -15.39 4.39 -4.52
C VAL A 33 -16.08 4.96 -5.76
N TYR A 34 -15.92 6.26 -5.99
CA TYR A 34 -16.46 6.93 -7.17
C TYR A 34 -15.83 6.38 -8.45
N ASP A 35 -14.50 6.30 -8.51
CA ASP A 35 -13.76 5.75 -9.64
C ASP A 35 -14.19 4.31 -9.93
N ALA A 36 -14.31 3.47 -8.88
CA ALA A 36 -14.82 2.11 -9.00
C ALA A 36 -16.22 2.03 -9.62
N SER A 37 -17.09 3.00 -9.33
CA SER A 37 -18.45 3.05 -9.88
C SER A 37 -18.50 3.40 -11.37
N THR A 38 -17.45 4.02 -11.89
CA THR A 38 -17.34 4.40 -13.31
C THR A 38 -16.67 3.34 -14.19
N LEU A 39 -16.04 2.32 -13.61
CA LEU A 39 -15.44 1.21 -14.37
C LEU A 39 -16.52 0.44 -15.12
N GLU A 40 -16.43 0.20 -16.42
CA GLU A 40 -17.37 -0.68 -17.14
C GLU A 40 -17.00 -2.16 -16.94
N VAL A 41 -17.98 -3.04 -16.67
CA VAL A 41 -17.74 -4.50 -16.54
C VAL A 41 -18.67 -5.27 -17.45
N GLY A 42 -18.16 -6.33 -18.07
CA GLY A 42 -18.94 -7.29 -18.84
C GLY A 42 -19.87 -8.13 -17.95
N PHE A 43 -21.00 -8.57 -18.52
CA PHE A 43 -22.11 -9.23 -17.82
C PHE A 43 -21.83 -10.62 -17.20
N ALA A 44 -20.63 -11.18 -17.36
CA ALA A 44 -20.37 -12.61 -17.11
C ALA A 44 -19.55 -12.92 -15.85
N ASP A 45 -19.12 -11.93 -15.05
CA ASP A 45 -18.20 -12.16 -13.93
C ASP A 45 -18.88 -12.00 -12.55
N PRO A 46 -19.04 -13.07 -11.74
CA PRO A 46 -19.69 -13.02 -10.43
C PRO A 46 -18.97 -12.09 -9.44
N VAL A 47 -17.65 -11.94 -9.58
CA VAL A 47 -16.79 -11.11 -8.72
C VAL A 47 -15.93 -10.24 -9.63
N GLY A 48 -16.50 -9.12 -10.11
CA GLY A 48 -15.80 -8.26 -11.06
C GLY A 48 -14.65 -7.43 -10.45
N PRO A 49 -13.78 -6.84 -11.29
CA PRO A 49 -12.62 -6.03 -10.89
C PRO A 49 -12.97 -4.84 -9.99
N ARG A 50 -14.23 -4.40 -9.97
CA ARG A 50 -14.73 -3.32 -9.10
C ARG A 50 -14.68 -3.66 -7.61
N VAL A 51 -14.69 -4.94 -7.24
CA VAL A 51 -14.73 -5.35 -5.82
C VAL A 51 -13.50 -4.84 -5.06
N PHE A 52 -12.31 -4.95 -5.67
CA PHE A 52 -11.07 -4.50 -5.05
C PHE A 52 -11.09 -3.01 -4.67
N PRO A 53 -11.31 -2.05 -5.60
CA PRO A 53 -11.34 -0.63 -5.24
C PRO A 53 -12.52 -0.28 -4.33
N TYR A 54 -13.67 -0.96 -4.41
CA TYR A 54 -14.75 -0.77 -3.43
C TYR A 54 -14.33 -1.15 -2.01
N VAL A 55 -13.66 -2.28 -1.82
CA VAL A 55 -13.18 -2.72 -0.50
C VAL A 55 -12.15 -1.72 0.04
N VAL A 56 -11.17 -1.34 -0.76
CA VAL A 56 -10.14 -0.36 -0.34
C VAL A 56 -10.77 0.97 0.03
N GLY A 57 -11.65 1.50 -0.84
CA GLY A 57 -12.35 2.76 -0.58
C GLY A 57 -13.24 2.69 0.66
N ALA A 58 -13.96 1.58 0.87
CA ALA A 58 -14.78 1.37 2.08
C ALA A 58 -13.93 1.33 3.36
N VAL A 59 -12.79 0.62 3.34
CA VAL A 59 -11.87 0.58 4.48
C VAL A 59 -11.33 1.97 4.79
N LEU A 60 -10.90 2.74 3.78
CA LEU A 60 -10.44 4.12 3.96
C LEU A 60 -11.51 5.02 4.58
N LEU A 61 -12.77 4.90 4.12
CA LEU A 61 -13.90 5.65 4.67
C LEU A 61 -14.21 5.24 6.13
N VAL A 62 -14.14 3.94 6.44
CA VAL A 62 -14.31 3.44 7.81
C VAL A 62 -13.20 3.99 8.71
N LEU A 63 -11.94 3.92 8.27
CA LEU A 63 -10.81 4.47 9.03
C LEU A 63 -10.94 6.00 9.23
N ALA A 64 -11.37 6.74 8.20
CA ALA A 64 -11.65 8.16 8.33
C ALA A 64 -12.72 8.45 9.39
N ALA A 65 -13.84 7.70 9.37
CA ALA A 65 -14.92 7.85 10.34
C ALA A 65 -14.48 7.48 11.77
N LEU A 66 -13.72 6.40 11.92
CA LEU A 66 -13.16 5.97 13.20
C LEU A 66 -12.17 7.01 13.74
N LEU A 67 -11.31 7.58 12.89
CA LEU A 67 -10.37 8.62 13.27
C LEU A 67 -11.08 9.89 13.73
N VAL A 68 -12.10 10.37 12.99
CA VAL A 68 -12.93 11.49 13.45
C VAL A 68 -13.57 11.19 14.80
N LEU A 69 -14.14 9.99 14.98
CA LEU A 69 -14.77 9.61 16.24
C LEU A 69 -13.77 9.57 17.40
N ALA A 70 -12.56 9.07 17.17
CA ALA A 70 -11.47 9.07 18.15
C ALA A 70 -11.07 10.50 18.53
N THR A 71 -10.81 11.37 17.53
CA THR A 71 -10.47 12.79 17.76
C THR A 71 -11.58 13.53 18.52
N LEU A 72 -12.85 13.28 18.18
CA LEU A 72 -13.99 13.88 18.88
C LEU A 72 -14.17 13.36 20.31
N ARG A 73 -13.73 12.13 20.59
CA ARG A 73 -13.67 11.56 21.96
C ARG A 73 -12.51 12.12 22.79
N GLY A 74 -11.68 12.97 22.19
CA GLY A 74 -10.48 13.51 22.82
C GLY A 74 -9.34 12.51 22.89
N ASP A 75 -9.40 11.45 22.08
CA ASP A 75 -8.29 10.52 21.91
C ASP A 75 -7.16 11.29 21.22
N ARG A 76 -6.00 11.28 21.86
CA ARG A 76 -4.81 11.91 21.32
C ARG A 76 -3.83 10.79 21.02
N PRO A 77 -3.24 10.76 19.81
CA PRO A 77 -2.12 9.87 19.57
C PRO A 77 -1.12 10.18 20.66
N GLU A 78 -0.76 9.15 21.41
CA GLU A 78 0.43 9.23 22.24
C GLU A 78 1.55 9.65 21.29
N GLU A 79 2.39 10.59 21.73
CA GLU A 79 3.66 10.79 21.06
C GLU A 79 4.45 9.50 21.26
N GLU A 80 4.19 8.50 20.41
CA GLU A 80 5.17 7.47 20.09
C GLU A 80 6.38 8.28 19.69
N GLY A 81 7.35 8.38 20.61
CA GLY A 81 8.59 9.12 20.40
C GLY A 81 9.11 8.68 19.05
N GLY A 82 8.95 9.56 18.05
CA GLY A 82 8.95 9.16 16.66
C GLY A 82 10.19 8.33 16.40
N GLU A 83 9.99 7.09 15.95
CA GLU A 83 11.02 6.07 15.66
C GLU A 83 12.41 6.71 15.48
N ASP A 84 13.15 6.91 16.58
CA ASP A 84 14.33 7.80 16.70
C ASP A 84 14.73 8.46 15.38
N ILE A 85 13.91 9.42 14.90
CA ILE A 85 14.03 9.92 13.52
C ILE A 85 15.22 10.85 13.52
N ASP A 86 16.40 10.26 13.34
CA ASP A 86 17.64 10.98 13.15
C ASP A 86 17.57 11.67 11.78
N LEU A 87 17.08 12.91 11.77
CA LEU A 87 17.06 13.76 10.58
C LEU A 87 18.46 14.04 10.02
N THR A 88 19.53 13.64 10.73
CA THR A 88 20.90 13.70 10.24
C THR A 88 21.32 12.44 9.48
N GLN A 89 20.56 11.34 9.59
CA GLN A 89 20.78 10.14 8.81
C GLN A 89 20.32 10.38 7.35
N PRO A 90 21.22 10.27 6.36
CA PRO A 90 20.84 10.42 4.97
C PRO A 90 19.96 9.25 4.53
N ALA A 91 19.01 9.51 3.63
CA ALA A 91 18.22 8.44 3.00
C ALA A 91 19.14 7.40 2.35
N ASP A 92 18.80 6.11 2.49
CA ASP A 92 19.48 5.01 1.81
C ASP A 92 19.13 4.99 0.31
N TRP A 93 19.79 5.89 -0.42
CA TRP A 93 19.63 6.03 -1.86
C TRP A 93 20.06 4.77 -2.62
N GLU A 94 20.94 3.95 -2.06
CA GLU A 94 21.35 2.70 -2.70
C GLU A 94 20.18 1.71 -2.73
N THR A 95 19.50 1.51 -1.60
CA THR A 95 18.31 0.66 -1.53
C THR A 95 17.18 1.22 -2.39
N VAL A 96 16.97 2.55 -2.39
CA VAL A 96 15.98 3.19 -3.26
C VAL A 96 16.29 2.92 -4.73
N LEU A 97 17.53 3.12 -5.18
CA LEU A 97 17.91 2.87 -6.58
C LEU A 97 17.75 1.39 -6.97
N LYS A 98 18.07 0.46 -6.07
CA LYS A 98 17.84 -0.98 -6.31
C LYS A 98 16.36 -1.26 -6.52
N LEU A 99 15.49 -0.75 -5.63
CA LEU A 99 14.04 -0.92 -5.74
C LEU A 99 13.48 -0.29 -7.02
N VAL A 100 13.95 0.90 -7.38
CA VAL A 100 13.60 1.53 -8.67
C VAL A 100 14.06 0.66 -9.84
N GLY A 101 15.28 0.10 -9.79
CA GLY A 101 15.78 -0.81 -10.81
C GLY A 101 14.93 -2.07 -10.96
N VAL A 102 14.52 -2.69 -9.85
CA VAL A 102 13.60 -3.83 -9.84
C VAL A 102 12.24 -3.45 -10.42
N LEU A 103 11.73 -2.26 -10.09
CA LEU A 103 10.45 -1.77 -10.63
C LEU A 103 10.53 -1.54 -12.15
N VAL A 104 11.58 -0.87 -12.63
CA VAL A 104 11.80 -0.63 -14.08
C VAL A 104 11.94 -1.97 -14.81
N PHE A 105 12.70 -2.92 -14.26
CA PHE A 105 12.81 -4.27 -14.79
C PHE A 105 11.44 -4.95 -14.88
N THR A 106 10.62 -4.82 -13.84
CA THR A 106 9.27 -5.40 -13.79
C THR A 106 8.39 -4.81 -14.90
N ILE A 107 8.36 -3.48 -15.04
CA ILE A 107 7.57 -2.80 -16.08
C ILE A 107 8.04 -3.21 -17.48
N ALA A 108 9.37 -3.28 -17.69
CA ALA A 108 9.93 -3.62 -18.99
C ALA A 108 9.70 -5.08 -19.38
N THR A 109 9.59 -6.00 -18.41
CA THR A 109 9.54 -7.44 -18.67
C THR A 109 8.14 -8.03 -18.58
N VAL A 110 7.22 -7.44 -17.83
CA VAL A 110 5.92 -8.06 -17.50
C VAL A 110 5.11 -8.43 -18.75
N GLY A 111 5.16 -7.62 -19.82
CA GLY A 111 4.44 -7.92 -21.06
C GLY A 111 5.02 -9.08 -21.86
N PHE A 112 6.34 -9.32 -21.77
CA PHE A 112 7.02 -10.38 -22.49
C PHE A 112 7.11 -11.67 -21.68
N LEU A 113 7.58 -11.59 -20.43
CA LEU A 113 7.79 -12.72 -19.54
C LEU A 113 6.50 -13.17 -18.83
N GLY A 114 5.52 -12.30 -18.72
CA GLY A 114 4.26 -12.57 -18.02
C GLY A 114 4.38 -12.38 -16.50
N TRP A 115 3.23 -12.28 -15.84
CA TRP A 115 3.18 -11.95 -14.41
C TRP A 115 3.81 -13.01 -13.51
N ALA A 116 3.70 -14.30 -13.83
CA ALA A 116 4.23 -15.37 -12.97
C ALA A 116 5.77 -15.33 -12.87
N ILE A 117 6.47 -15.02 -13.96
CA ILE A 117 7.94 -14.95 -13.96
C ILE A 117 8.40 -13.57 -13.48
N THR A 118 7.83 -12.51 -14.05
CA THR A 118 8.20 -11.13 -13.68
C THR A 118 7.84 -10.82 -12.24
N GLY A 119 6.68 -11.28 -11.74
CA GLY A 119 6.28 -11.13 -10.35
C GLY A 119 7.21 -11.88 -9.39
N ALA A 120 7.66 -13.08 -9.74
CA ALA A 120 8.63 -13.81 -8.92
C ALA A 120 9.95 -13.05 -8.82
N ALA A 121 10.41 -12.48 -9.94
CA ALA A 121 11.59 -11.63 -9.99
C ALA A 121 11.41 -10.31 -9.23
N LEU A 122 10.22 -9.70 -9.27
CA LEU A 122 9.86 -8.51 -8.49
C LEU A 122 10.00 -8.79 -6.98
N PHE A 123 9.35 -9.86 -6.49
CA PHE A 123 9.36 -10.18 -5.07
C PHE A 123 10.76 -10.58 -4.58
N ALA A 124 11.47 -11.43 -5.32
CA ALA A 124 12.84 -11.83 -4.97
C ALA A 124 13.83 -10.65 -5.08
N GLY A 125 13.66 -9.81 -6.10
CA GLY A 125 14.46 -8.59 -6.31
C GLY A 125 14.24 -7.56 -5.20
N ALA A 126 13.01 -7.41 -4.72
CA ALA A 126 12.70 -6.55 -3.59
C ALA A 126 13.36 -7.06 -2.30
N THR A 127 13.27 -8.36 -1.98
CA THR A 127 13.95 -8.92 -0.80
C THR A 127 15.47 -8.78 -0.88
N TRP A 128 16.04 -8.92 -2.08
CA TRP A 128 17.47 -8.68 -2.32
C TRP A 128 17.83 -7.21 -2.14
N ALA A 129 17.01 -6.29 -2.65
CA ALA A 129 17.21 -4.85 -2.48
C ALA A 129 17.18 -4.44 -1.00
N LEU A 130 16.33 -5.08 -0.21
CA LEU A 130 16.22 -4.91 1.25
C LEU A 130 17.35 -5.63 2.03
N GLY A 131 18.35 -6.20 1.35
CA GLY A 131 19.56 -6.71 1.98
C GLY A 131 19.52 -8.19 2.37
N SER A 132 18.54 -8.96 1.89
CA SER A 132 18.53 -10.42 2.09
C SER A 132 19.80 -11.06 1.52
N ARG A 133 20.34 -12.04 2.26
CA ARG A 133 21.54 -12.80 1.91
C ARG A 133 21.22 -14.22 1.46
N THR A 134 19.95 -14.62 1.46
CA THR A 134 19.51 -15.99 1.22
C THR A 134 18.74 -16.11 -0.10
N LEU A 135 19.45 -16.01 -1.23
CA LEU A 135 18.86 -15.94 -2.57
C LEU A 135 17.91 -17.10 -2.90
N VAL A 136 18.19 -18.32 -2.43
CA VAL A 136 17.31 -19.48 -2.64
C VAL A 136 15.95 -19.29 -1.95
N ARG A 137 15.97 -18.81 -0.70
CA ARG A 137 14.74 -18.52 0.06
C ARG A 137 13.95 -17.39 -0.61
N ASP A 138 14.65 -16.36 -1.05
CA ASP A 138 14.05 -15.19 -1.71
C ASP A 138 13.34 -15.57 -3.01
N VAL A 139 13.98 -16.41 -3.83
CA VAL A 139 13.38 -16.94 -5.07
C VAL A 139 12.16 -17.82 -4.77
N LEU A 140 12.23 -18.69 -3.75
CA LEU A 140 11.10 -19.54 -3.35
C LEU A 140 9.91 -18.70 -2.86
N ILE A 141 10.16 -17.73 -1.98
CA ILE A 141 9.12 -16.82 -1.48
C ILE A 141 8.55 -16.00 -2.64
N GLY A 142 9.41 -15.47 -3.52
CA GLY A 142 8.98 -14.69 -4.67
C GLY A 142 8.11 -15.49 -5.62
N ALA A 143 8.47 -16.74 -5.92
CA ALA A 143 7.65 -17.63 -6.73
C ALA A 143 6.28 -17.90 -6.08
N VAL A 144 6.26 -18.21 -4.78
CA VAL A 144 5.00 -18.45 -4.05
C VAL A 144 4.11 -17.20 -4.06
N LEU A 145 4.65 -16.01 -3.76
CA LEU A 145 3.90 -14.76 -3.78
C LEU A 145 3.40 -14.40 -5.19
N SER A 146 4.22 -14.65 -6.21
CA SER A 146 3.83 -14.39 -7.60
C SER A 146 2.69 -15.28 -8.05
N VAL A 147 2.76 -16.59 -7.81
CA VAL A 147 1.67 -17.52 -8.16
C VAL A 147 0.43 -17.22 -7.33
N THR A 148 0.58 -16.95 -6.03
CA THR A 148 -0.55 -16.62 -5.14
C THR A 148 -1.26 -15.35 -5.60
N SER A 149 -0.51 -14.29 -5.92
CA SER A 149 -1.09 -13.05 -6.47
C SER A 149 -1.76 -13.30 -7.81
N TRP A 150 -1.16 -14.11 -8.69
CA TRP A 150 -1.80 -14.49 -9.96
C TRP A 150 -3.18 -15.11 -9.73
N TYR A 151 -3.28 -16.11 -8.84
CA TYR A 151 -4.58 -16.73 -8.51
C TYR A 151 -5.55 -15.74 -7.87
N ALA A 152 -5.08 -14.86 -6.98
CA ALA A 152 -5.92 -13.85 -6.35
C ALA A 152 -6.55 -12.88 -7.36
N PHE A 153 -5.80 -12.47 -8.38
CA PHE A 153 -6.30 -11.57 -9.42
C PHE A 153 -7.10 -12.30 -10.49
N TYR A 154 -6.59 -13.43 -10.99
CA TYR A 154 -7.22 -14.17 -12.07
C TYR A 154 -8.50 -14.86 -11.62
N VAL A 155 -8.44 -15.65 -10.53
CA VAL A 155 -9.60 -16.39 -10.02
C VAL A 155 -10.44 -15.53 -9.08
N GLY A 156 -9.80 -14.72 -8.23
CA GLY A 156 -10.52 -13.93 -7.23
C GLY A 156 -11.22 -12.70 -7.79
N LEU A 157 -10.66 -12.06 -8.82
CA LEU A 157 -11.17 -10.80 -9.38
C LEU A 157 -11.51 -10.85 -10.87
N GLY A 158 -11.28 -11.98 -11.55
CA GLY A 158 -11.52 -12.12 -12.99
C GLY A 158 -10.57 -11.29 -13.86
N ILE A 159 -9.42 -10.86 -13.33
CA ILE A 159 -8.50 -9.96 -14.04
C ILE A 159 -7.45 -10.78 -14.79
N PRO A 160 -7.45 -10.81 -16.13
CA PRO A 160 -6.42 -11.51 -16.89
C PRO A 160 -5.09 -10.76 -16.74
N LEU A 161 -4.13 -11.42 -16.11
CA LEU A 161 -2.75 -10.95 -16.03
C LEU A 161 -1.98 -11.41 -17.26
N SER A 162 -0.96 -10.65 -17.66
CA SER A 162 -0.15 -10.99 -18.85
C SER A 162 0.41 -12.41 -18.73
N PRO A 163 0.06 -13.33 -19.64
CA PRO A 163 0.59 -14.69 -19.62
C PRO A 163 2.04 -14.75 -20.13
N GLY A 164 2.44 -13.79 -20.96
CA GLY A 164 3.80 -13.67 -21.51
C GLY A 164 4.27 -14.95 -22.18
N LEU A 165 5.48 -15.41 -21.85
CA LEU A 165 6.05 -16.66 -22.36
C LEU A 165 5.30 -17.92 -21.93
N LEU A 166 4.42 -17.82 -20.93
CA LEU A 166 3.62 -18.95 -20.43
C LEU A 166 2.23 -19.02 -21.10
N ASP A 167 2.02 -18.24 -22.16
CA ASP A 167 0.79 -18.26 -22.97
C ASP A 167 0.55 -19.68 -23.52
N GLY A 168 -0.53 -20.33 -23.04
CA GLY A 168 -0.91 -21.71 -23.36
C GLY A 168 -0.56 -22.78 -22.31
N VAL A 169 0.19 -22.44 -21.24
CA VAL A 169 0.43 -23.33 -20.08
C VAL A 169 -0.40 -22.92 -18.87
N LEU A 170 -0.70 -21.62 -18.75
CA LEU A 170 -1.52 -21.01 -17.70
C LEU A 170 -2.85 -20.50 -18.25
#